data_AF-L8FYN5-F1
#
_entry.id   AF-L8FYN5-F1
#
_cell.length_a   1.000
_cell.length_b   1.000
_cell.length_c   1.000
_cell.angle_alpha   90.00
_cell.angle_beta   90.00
_cell.angle_gamma   90.00
#
_symmetry.space_group_name_H-M   'P 1'
#
loop_
_entity.id
_entity.type
_entity.pdbx_description
1 polymer ?
#
loop_
_entity_poly.entity_id
_entity_poly.type
_entity_poly.pdbx_seq_one_letter_code
_entity_poly.pdbx_strand_id
1 'polypeptide(L)'
;MAGPNLTGMSLIPNPPGKVVMHISTKEKGLIGNSTIDNFVLKPGQNLLPMNAIVDTALALGNVGKQGMVNMIIVGHTAVYNGVHLPYYESVLQSHTLTLAVNLQSLLGSI
;
A
#
# COMPACT_ATOMS: atom_id res chain seq x y z
N MET A 1 4.77 14.96 12.68
CA MET A 1 4.30 14.54 11.34
C MET A 1 5.07 13.27 10.99
N ALA A 2 4.40 12.13 10.87
CA ALA A 2 5.06 10.85 10.60
C ALA A 2 5.42 10.75 9.11
N GLY A 3 6.70 10.48 8.82
CA GLY A 3 7.18 10.23 7.46
C GLY A 3 6.91 8.79 7.01
N PRO A 4 7.10 8.47 5.71
CA PRO A 4 7.00 7.10 5.21
C PRO A 4 7.98 6.19 5.96
N ASN A 5 7.48 5.06 6.47
CA ASN A 5 8.26 4.08 7.24
C ASN A 5 8.28 2.69 6.60
N LEU A 6 7.70 2.56 5.41
CA LEU A 6 7.74 1.34 4.60
C LEU A 6 7.85 1.71 3.12
N THR A 7 8.78 1.07 2.43
CA THR A 7 8.93 1.14 0.99
C THR A 7 8.69 -0.23 0.37
N GLY A 8 8.09 -0.25 -0.82
CA GLY A 8 7.80 -1.49 -1.53
C GLY A 8 7.62 -1.25 -3.02
N MET A 9 7.49 -2.34 -3.79
CA MET A 9 7.14 -2.27 -5.20
C MET A 9 5.73 -2.82 -5.41
N SER A 10 4.90 -2.08 -6.16
CA SER A 10 3.55 -2.50 -6.51
C SER A 10 3.42 -2.74 -8.02
N LEU A 11 2.65 -3.76 -8.38
CA LEU A 11 2.26 -4.09 -9.75
C LEU A 11 0.82 -3.62 -9.99
N ILE A 12 0.64 -2.61 -10.85
CA ILE A 12 -0.67 -1.99 -11.06
C ILE A 12 -1.15 -2.11 -12.52
N PRO A 13 -2.37 -2.64 -12.75
CA PRO A 13 -3.05 -2.56 -14.05
C PRO A 13 -3.59 -1.15 -14.37
N ASN A 14 -2.70 -0.26 -14.86
CA ASN A 14 -2.96 0.84 -15.80
C ASN A 14 -3.82 2.12 -15.54
N PRO A 15 -3.97 2.75 -14.35
CA PRO A 15 -4.50 4.14 -14.23
C PRO A 15 -3.42 5.23 -14.40
N PRO A 16 -3.53 6.32 -15.16
CA PRO A 16 -2.57 7.43 -15.00
C PRO A 16 -2.81 8.17 -13.65
N GLY A 17 -1.76 8.65 -12.95
CA GLY A 17 -1.92 9.62 -11.85
C GLY A 17 -1.38 9.22 -10.47
N LYS A 18 -2.09 9.64 -9.42
CA LYS A 18 -1.77 9.34 -8.00
C LYS A 18 -2.71 8.26 -7.51
N VAL A 19 -2.15 7.22 -6.91
CA VAL A 19 -2.93 6.12 -6.33
C VAL A 19 -2.72 6.09 -4.82
N VAL A 20 -3.84 6.00 -4.09
CA VAL A 20 -3.84 5.75 -2.65
C VAL A 20 -4.38 4.36 -2.40
N MET A 21 -3.70 3.60 -1.56
CA MET A 21 -4.09 2.26 -1.14
C MET A 21 -4.11 2.19 0.38
N HIS A 22 -5.03 1.39 0.91
CA HIS A 22 -5.20 1.16 2.33
C HIS A 22 -4.44 -0.09 2.76
N ILE A 23 -3.76 0.00 3.90
CA ILE A 23 -3.03 -1.12 4.50
C ILE A 23 -3.78 -1.55 5.75
N SER A 24 -4.12 -2.83 5.82
CA SER A 24 -4.87 -3.43 6.91
C SER A 24 -4.26 -4.75 7.38
N THR A 25 -4.69 -5.22 8.54
CA THR A 25 -4.43 -6.58 9.02
C THR A 25 -5.75 -7.28 9.27
N LYS A 26 -5.75 -8.62 9.19
CA LYS A 26 -6.96 -9.42 9.45
C LYS A 26 -7.55 -9.19 10.85
N GLU A 27 -6.70 -8.84 11.81
CA GLU A 27 -7.03 -8.80 13.24
C GLU A 27 -7.38 -7.39 13.75
N LYS A 28 -6.77 -6.32 13.20
CA LYS A 28 -7.02 -4.93 13.62
C LYS A 28 -7.74 -4.05 12.58
N GLY A 29 -7.94 -4.53 11.35
CA GLY A 29 -8.48 -3.69 10.28
C GLY A 29 -7.43 -2.70 9.76
N LEU A 30 -7.82 -1.46 9.45
CA LEU A 30 -6.95 -0.44 8.86
C LEU A 30 -5.80 -0.05 9.82
N ILE A 31 -4.56 -0.18 9.35
CA ILE A 31 -3.34 0.14 10.11
C ILE A 31 -2.44 1.16 9.41
N GLY A 32 -2.78 1.58 8.20
CA GLY A 32 -1.96 2.53 7.45
C GLY A 32 -2.49 2.83 6.06
N ASN A 33 -1.74 3.65 5.35
CA ASN A 33 -1.97 3.97 3.96
C ASN A 33 -0.67 3.94 3.17
N SER A 34 -0.80 3.77 1.86
CA SER A 34 0.31 3.85 0.93
C SER A 34 -0.06 4.70 -0.26
N THR A 35 0.92 5.43 -0.76
CA THR A 35 0.78 6.33 -1.89
C THR A 35 1.79 5.97 -2.97
N ILE A 36 1.33 6.00 -4.22
CA ILE A 36 2.16 5.97 -5.41
C ILE A 36 1.91 7.29 -6.14
N ASP A 37 2.94 8.13 -6.19
CA ASP A 37 2.87 9.44 -6.82
C ASP A 37 3.41 9.37 -8.27
N ASN A 38 2.79 10.16 -9.15
CA ASN A 38 3.30 10.52 -10.48
C ASN A 38 3.73 9.34 -11.36
N PHE A 39 2.97 8.25 -11.40
CA PHE A 39 3.35 7.14 -12.26
C PHE A 39 2.87 7.35 -13.70
N VAL A 40 3.78 7.04 -14.63
CA VAL A 40 3.52 7.03 -16.06
C VAL A 40 3.47 5.58 -16.50
N LEU A 41 2.38 5.23 -17.15
CA LEU A 41 2.14 3.87 -17.56
C LEU A 41 2.78 3.55 -18.89
N LYS A 42 3.36 2.36 -18.95
CA LYS A 42 3.77 1.73 -20.21
C LYS A 42 2.99 0.43 -20.38
N PRO A 43 2.58 0.07 -21.60
CA PRO A 43 2.04 -1.26 -21.87
C PRO A 43 2.97 -2.34 -21.29
N GLY A 44 2.41 -3.28 -20.52
CA GLY A 44 3.16 -4.35 -19.84
C GLY A 44 3.18 -4.24 -18.31
N GLN A 45 4.22 -4.82 -17.71
CA GLN A 45 4.40 -4.91 -16.26
C GLN A 45 4.97 -3.58 -15.71
N ASN A 46 4.14 -2.84 -14.97
CA ASN A 46 4.54 -1.59 -14.32
C ASN A 46 4.92 -1.88 -12.86
N LEU A 47 6.23 -1.93 -12.61
CA LEU A 47 6.81 -2.10 -11.27
C LEU A 47 7.13 -0.71 -10.71
N LEU A 48 6.36 -0.25 -9.74
CA LEU A 48 6.42 1.13 -9.27
C LEU A 48 6.80 1.20 -7.78
N PRO A 49 7.65 2.16 -7.38
CA PRO A 49 7.94 2.40 -5.98
C PRO A 49 6.70 2.94 -5.25
N MET A 50 6.44 2.39 -4.08
CA MET A 50 5.34 2.75 -3.18
C MET A 50 5.93 3.22 -1.86
N ASN A 51 5.38 4.31 -1.33
CA ASN A 51 5.68 4.79 0.00
C ASN A 51 4.48 4.56 0.91
N ALA A 52 4.70 4.00 2.09
CA ALA A 52 3.65 3.67 3.03
C ALA A 52 3.94 4.27 4.41
N ILE A 53 2.85 4.67 5.07
CA ILE A 53 2.83 5.10 6.47
C ILE A 53 1.98 4.07 7.21
N VAL A 54 2.63 3.33 8.11
CA VAL A 54 2.01 2.25 8.88
C VAL A 54 2.15 2.55 10.37
N ASP A 55 1.05 2.40 11.11
CA ASP A 55 1.07 2.43 12.57
C ASP A 55 1.72 1.14 13.10
N THR A 56 2.97 1.28 13.54
CA THR A 56 3.78 0.16 14.01
C THR A 56 3.28 -0.43 15.33
N ALA A 57 2.61 0.37 16.17
CA ALA A 57 2.03 -0.11 17.43
C ALA A 57 0.80 -1.00 17.16
N LEU A 58 -0.02 -0.61 16.19
CA LEU A 58 -1.12 -1.45 15.72
C LEU A 58 -0.62 -2.70 14.98
N ALA A 59 0.48 -2.61 14.25
CA ALA A 59 1.10 -3.75 13.59
C ALA A 59 1.70 -4.77 14.58
N LEU A 60 2.33 -4.29 15.66
CA LEU A 60 2.90 -5.10 16.75
C LEU A 60 1.89 -6.06 17.39
N GLY A 61 0.63 -5.61 17.52
CA GLY A 61 -0.45 -6.42 18.08
C GLY A 61 -0.84 -7.64 17.23
N ASN A 62 -0.37 -7.74 15.98
CA ASN A 62 -0.74 -8.76 15.00
C ASN A 62 0.48 -9.53 14.46
N VAL A 63 1.57 -9.53 15.24
CA VAL A 63 2.82 -10.20 14.87
C VAL A 63 2.66 -11.70 15.05
N GLY A 64 2.83 -12.44 13.96
CA GLY A 64 2.88 -13.91 14.01
C GLY A 64 4.13 -14.41 14.73
N LYS A 65 4.19 -15.72 14.98
CA LYS A 65 5.26 -16.40 15.74
C LYS A 65 6.71 -16.17 15.23
N GLN A 66 6.88 -15.60 14.03
CA GLN A 66 8.16 -15.37 13.38
C GLN A 66 8.52 -13.87 13.25
N GLY A 67 7.82 -12.98 13.95
CA GLY A 67 8.08 -11.53 13.81
C GLY A 67 7.54 -10.93 12.51
N MET A 68 6.68 -11.67 11.80
CA MET A 68 6.10 -11.28 10.52
C MET A 68 4.68 -10.75 10.73
N VAL A 69 4.34 -9.68 10.04
CA VAL A 69 3.00 -9.10 9.98
C VAL A 69 2.45 -9.30 8.57
N ASN A 70 1.29 -9.93 8.46
CA ASN A 70 0.58 -10.07 7.19
C ASN A 70 -0.25 -8.81 6.94
N MET A 71 0.20 -8.00 5.99
CA MET A 71 -0.48 -6.80 5.56
C MET A 71 -1.35 -7.09 4.34
N ILE A 72 -2.57 -6.59 4.39
CA ILE A 72 -3.57 -6.65 3.33
C ILE A 72 -3.68 -5.24 2.75
N ILE A 73 -3.27 -5.09 1.50
CA ILE A 73 -3.23 -3.82 0.77
C ILE A 73 -4.31 -3.85 -0.29
N VAL A 74 -5.22 -2.88 -0.23
CA VAL A 74 -6.32 -2.72 -1.19
C VAL A 74 -6.29 -1.31 -1.74
N GLY A 75 -6.34 -1.16 -3.06
CA GLY A 75 -6.36 0.16 -3.67
C GLY A 75 -7.69 0.87 -3.41
N HIS A 76 -7.63 2.18 -3.16
CA HIS A 76 -8.81 2.96 -2.79
C HIS A 76 -9.16 4.00 -3.84
N THR A 77 -8.22 4.88 -4.17
CA THR A 77 -8.46 6.00 -5.11
C THR A 77 -7.37 6.06 -6.16
N ALA A 78 -7.75 6.55 -7.34
CA ALA A 78 -6.87 6.83 -8.46
C ALA A 78 -7.27 8.18 -9.05
N VAL A 79 -6.39 9.18 -8.91
CA VAL A 79 -6.67 10.57 -9.28
C VAL A 79 -5.62 11.06 -10.26
N TYR A 80 -6.07 11.58 -11.41
CA TYR A 80 -5.22 12.23 -12.41
C TYR A 80 -5.65 13.67 -12.58
N ASN A 81 -4.73 14.63 -12.39
CA ASN A 81 -5.00 16.07 -12.50
C ASN A 81 -6.24 16.52 -11.70
N GLY A 82 -6.45 15.95 -10.51
CA GLY A 82 -7.61 16.25 -9.65
C GLY A 82 -8.91 15.55 -10.05
N VAL A 83 -8.91 14.76 -11.12
CA VAL A 83 -10.07 14.00 -11.59
C VAL A 83 -9.93 12.53 -11.16
N HIS A 84 -10.96 12.02 -10.48
CA HIS A 84 -11.05 10.61 -10.13
C HIS A 84 -11.17 9.75 -11.37
N LEU A 85 -10.63 8.54 -11.30
CA LEU A 85 -10.63 7.57 -12.39
C LEU A 85 -11.44 6.31 -11.99
N PRO A 86 -12.78 6.35 -12.01
CA PRO A 86 -13.63 5.32 -11.38
C PRO A 86 -13.39 3.90 -11.90
N TYR A 87 -13.15 3.74 -13.22
CA TYR A 87 -12.82 2.45 -13.80
C TYR A 87 -11.61 1.81 -13.11
N TYR A 88 -10.58 2.62 -12.85
CA TYR A 88 -9.36 2.15 -12.25
C TYR A 88 -9.47 1.96 -10.74
N GLU A 89 -10.24 2.81 -10.07
CA GLU A 89 -10.59 2.62 -8.66
C GLU A 89 -11.28 1.28 -8.46
N SER A 90 -12.20 0.89 -9.35
CA SER A 90 -12.88 -0.40 -9.27
C SER A 90 -11.93 -1.60 -9.46
N VAL A 91 -10.98 -1.51 -10.40
CA VAL A 91 -9.98 -2.55 -10.65
C VAL A 91 -9.00 -2.66 -9.49
N LEU A 92 -8.60 -1.54 -8.91
CA LEU A 92 -7.71 -1.48 -7.75
C LEU A 92 -8.37 -2.05 -6.49
N GLN A 93 -9.66 -1.78 -6.30
CA GLN A 93 -10.45 -2.34 -5.19
C GLN A 93 -10.72 -3.83 -5.35
N SER A 94 -10.77 -4.35 -6.60
CA SER A 94 -10.96 -5.78 -6.85
C SER A 94 -9.69 -6.61 -6.63
N HIS A 95 -8.52 -5.98 -6.54
CA HIS A 95 -7.23 -6.65 -6.35
C HIS A 95 -6.72 -6.44 -4.93
N THR A 96 -6.75 -7.51 -4.14
CA THR A 96 -6.16 -7.51 -2.80
C THR A 96 -4.75 -8.07 -2.85
N LEU A 97 -3.76 -7.27 -2.44
CA LEU A 97 -2.38 -7.71 -2.27
C LEU A 97 -2.16 -8.13 -0.82
N THR A 98 -1.62 -9.31 -0.60
CA THR A 98 -1.19 -9.75 0.74
C THR A 98 0.32 -9.83 0.78
N LEU A 99 0.93 -9.12 1.72
CA LEU A 99 2.39 -9.04 1.87
C LEU A 99 2.76 -9.39 3.31
N ALA A 100 3.63 -10.39 3.48
CA ALA A 100 4.26 -10.68 4.77
C ALA A 100 5.48 -9.76 4.94
N VAL A 101 5.43 -8.84 5.91
CA VAL A 101 6.53 -7.91 6.20
C VAL A 101 7.13 -8.24 7.55
N ASN A 102 8.46 -8.20 7.59
CA ASN A 102 9.21 -8.36 8.83
C ASN A 102 9.05 -7.10 9.69
N LEU A 103 8.52 -7.25 10.90
CA LEU A 103 8.27 -6.13 11.80
C LEU A 103 9.54 -5.31 12.10
N GLN A 104 10.71 -5.95 12.16
CA GLN A 104 11.98 -5.26 12.41
C GLN A 104 12.27 -4.21 11.34
N SER A 105 11.88 -4.47 10.08
CA SER A 105 12.05 -3.51 8.99
C SER A 105 11.15 -2.28 9.13
N LEU A 106 9.97 -2.46 9.74
CA LEU A 106 9.02 -1.39 10.02
C LEU A 106 9.48 -0.50 11.18
N LEU A 107 10.13 -1.09 12.18
CA LEU A 107 10.63 -0.40 13.37
C LEU A 107 11.99 0.28 13.13
N GLY A 108 12.83 -0.28 12.25
CA GLY A 108 14.16 0.27 11.93
C GLY A 108 14.16 1.49 10.99
N SER A 109 12.97 1.94 10.57
CA SER A 109 12.78 3.11 9.71
C SER A 109 12.38 4.38 10.48
N ILE A 110 12.46 4.35 11.82
CA ILE A 110 12.22 5.48 12.74
C ILE A 110 13.55 6.05 13.23
#